data_AF-A0A285AV13-F1
#
_entry.id   AF-A0A285AV13-F1
#
_cell.length_a   1.000
_cell.length_b   1.000
_cell.length_c   1.000
_cell.angle_alpha   90.00
_cell.angle_beta   90.00
_cell.angle_gamma   90.00
#
_symmetry.space_group_name_H-M   'P 1'
#
loop_
_entity.id
_entity.type
_entity.pdbx_description
1 polymer ?
#
loop_
_entity_poly.entity_id
_entity_poly.type
_entity_poly.pdbx_seq_one_letter_code
_entity_poly.pdbx_strand_id
1 'polypeptide(L)' 'MKGEKYIKRVRVDSRQLDGGMIGTKIYVTEGEVVDGVLPVERLVRDSSFSEENSEVMDSVVDKLVSKYRNNGYEIL' A
#
# COMPACT_ATOMS: atom_id res chain seq x y z
N MET A 1 -20.37 -8.91 -22.82
CA MET A 1 -19.32 -9.19 -21.83
C MET A 1 -19.77 -8.54 -20.53
N LYS A 2 -20.00 -9.31 -19.46
CA LYS A 2 -20.23 -8.72 -18.13
C LYS A 2 -18.93 -8.01 -17.77
N GLY A 3 -18.98 -6.71 -17.49
CA GLY A 3 -17.79 -5.96 -17.09
C GLY A 3 -17.18 -6.65 -15.88
N GLU A 4 -15.97 -7.18 -16.04
CA GLU A 4 -15.23 -7.77 -14.96
C GLU A 4 -14.95 -6.69 -13.91
N LYS A 5 -15.01 -7.06 -12.63
CA LYS A 5 -14.83 -6.11 -11.54
C LYS A 5 -13.42 -5.51 -11.65
N TYR A 6 -13.31 -4.20 -11.82
CA TYR A 6 -12.03 -3.52 -11.72
C TYR A 6 -11.68 -3.29 -10.25
N ILE A 7 -10.48 -3.67 -9.84
CA ILE A 7 -9.99 -3.52 -8.47
C ILE A 7 -8.92 -2.45 -8.43
N LYS A 8 -9.01 -1.56 -7.42
CA LYS A 8 -7.96 -0.61 -7.03
C LYS A 8 -7.82 -0.65 -5.51
N ARG A 9 -6.74 -1.22 -5.01
CA ARG A 9 -6.48 -1.38 -3.57
C ARG A 9 -5.07 -0.98 -3.19
N VAL A 10 -4.93 -0.38 -2.02
CA VAL A 10 -3.66 -0.14 -1.34
C VAL A 10 -3.67 -0.91 -0.03
N ARG A 11 -2.54 -1.55 0.31
CA ARG A 11 -2.31 -2.18 1.60
C ARG A 11 -1.02 -1.63 2.19
N VAL A 12 -1.06 -1.22 3.44
CA VAL A 12 0.12 -0.78 4.19
C VAL A 12 0.44 -1.83 5.24
N ASP A 13 1.71 -2.24 5.28
CA ASP A 13 2.22 -3.22 6.22
C ASP A 13 3.40 -2.59 6.97
N SER A 14 3.23 -2.37 8.27
CA SER A 14 4.26 -1.81 9.15
C SER A 14 4.62 -2.81 10.22
N ARG A 15 5.92 -3.02 10.43
CA ARG A 15 6.44 -3.95 11.45
C ARG A 15 7.67 -3.37 12.13
N GLN A 16 7.82 -3.64 13.42
CA GLN A 16 9.08 -3.43 14.11
C GLN A 16 10.15 -4.36 13.54
N LEU A 17 11.35 -3.80 13.39
CA LEU A 17 12.58 -4.45 12.98
C LEU A 17 13.60 -4.32 14.12
N ASP A 18 14.68 -5.10 14.05
CA ASP A 18 15.75 -5.04 15.04
C ASP A 18 16.37 -3.63 15.13
N GLY A 19 16.83 -3.26 16.33
CA GLY A 19 17.54 -2.00 16.56
C GLY A 19 16.67 -0.76 16.61
N GLY A 20 15.38 -0.87 16.95
CA GLY A 20 14.47 0.28 17.06
C GLY A 20 14.10 0.87 15.70
N MET A 21 14.05 0.04 14.67
CA MET A 21 13.64 0.42 13.32
C MET A 21 12.21 -0.05 13.06
N ILE A 22 11.45 0.72 12.29
CA ILE A 22 10.13 0.35 11.79
C ILE A 22 10.24 0.20 10.28
N GLY A 23 9.92 -0.99 9.77
CA GLY A 23 9.83 -1.27 8.35
C GLY A 23 8.40 -1.10 7.87
N THR A 24 8.20 -0.29 6.83
CA THR A 24 6.92 -0.08 6.17
C THR A 24 6.99 -0.48 4.71
N LYS A 25 6.07 -1.35 4.30
CA LYS A 25 5.86 -1.76 2.93
C LYS A 25 4.47 -1.34 2.47
N ILE A 26 4.39 -0.79 1.27
CA ILE A 26 3.14 -0.35 0.67
C ILE A 26 2.94 -1.12 -0.62
N TYR A 27 1.80 -1.79 -0.71
CA TYR A 27 1.42 -2.64 -1.81
C TYR A 27 0.21 -2.06 -2.54
N VAL A 28 0.18 -2.24 -3.85
CA VAL A 28 -0.90 -1.78 -4.72
C VAL A 28 -1.38 -2.93 -5.58
N THR A 29 -2.70 -3.10 -5.63
CA THR A 29 -3.38 -4.05 -6.50
C THR A 29 -4.31 -3.27 -7.42
N GLU A 30 -4.01 -3.28 -8.72
CA GLU A 30 -4.78 -2.57 -9.74
C GLU A 30 -4.97 -3.45 -10.98
N GLY A 31 -6.21 -3.60 -11.43
CA GLY A 31 -6.52 -4.31 -12.67
C GLY A 31 -7.92 -4.91 -12.70
N GLU A 32 -8.26 -5.49 -13.84
CA GLU A 32 -9.49 -6.26 -14.04
C GLU A 32 -9.35 -7.66 -13.41
N VAL A 33 -10.44 -8.16 -12.85
CA VAL A 33 -10.53 -9.55 -12.40
C VAL A 33 -10.87 -10.44 -13.60
N VAL A 34 -9.88 -11.10 -14.17
CA VAL A 34 -10.05 -11.96 -15.36
C VAL A 34 -10.34 -13.39 -14.93
N ASP A 35 -11.49 -13.94 -15.35
CA ASP A 35 -11.89 -15.33 -15.03
C ASP A 35 -11.88 -15.64 -13.51
N GLY A 36 -12.20 -14.64 -12.68
CA GLY A 36 -12.17 -14.75 -11.22
C GLY A 36 -10.79 -14.63 -10.58
N VAL A 37 -9.74 -14.44 -11.39
CA VAL A 37 -8.36 -14.22 -10.93
C VAL A 37 -8.17 -12.75 -10.56
N LEU A 38 -7.74 -12.50 -9.32
CA LEU A 38 -7.44 -11.15 -8.87
C LEU A 38 -6.17 -10.61 -9.54
N PRO A 39 -6.10 -9.30 -9.84
CA PRO A 39 -4.86 -8.68 -10.30
C PRO A 39 -3.74 -8.83 -9.27
N VAL A 40 -2.51 -8.89 -9.77
CA VAL A 40 -1.32 -9.12 -8.95
C VAL A 40 -1.05 -7.92 -8.04
N GLU A 41 -0.78 -8.21 -6.76
CA GLU A 41 -0.31 -7.22 -5.79
C GLU A 41 1.15 -6.85 -6.08
N ARG A 42 1.44 -5.54 -6.15
CA ARG A 42 2.78 -5.00 -6.43
C ARG A 42 3.28 -4.18 -5.27
N LEU A 43 4.52 -4.43 -4.84
CA LEU A 43 5.23 -3.57 -3.88
C LEU A 43 5.60 -2.26 -4.57
N VAL A 44 5.08 -1.13 -4.08
CA VAL A 44 5.37 0.21 -4.63
C VAL A 44 6.29 1.02 -3.73
N ARG A 45 6.42 0.63 -2.46
CA ARG A 45 7.36 1.24 -1.53
C ARG A 45 7.82 0.24 -0.49
N ASP A 46 9.12 0.23 -0.24
CA ASP A 46 9.77 -0.49 0.86
C ASP A 46 10.70 0.52 1.53
N SER A 47 10.47 0.83 2.80
CA SER A 47 11.25 1.81 3.53
C SER A 47 11.35 1.40 4.99
N SER A 48 12.45 1.77 5.63
CA SER A 48 12.61 1.62 7.08
C SER A 48 13.03 2.95 7.68
N PHE A 49 12.53 3.20 8.89
CA PHE A 49 12.75 4.43 9.64
C PHE A 49 13.14 4.06 11.06
N SER A 50 13.95 4.88 11.74
CA SER A 50 14.14 4.71 13.18
C SER A 50 12.87 5.12 13.92
N GLU A 51 12.63 4.57 15.11
CA GLU A 51 11.52 4.97 15.99
C GLU A 51 11.54 6.47 16.29
N GLU A 52 12.73 7.06 16.43
CA GLU A 52 12.92 8.51 16.62
C GLU A 52 12.41 9.35 15.43
N ASN A 53 12.32 8.75 14.24
CA ASN A 53 11.81 9.37 13.02
C ASN A 53 10.43 8.83 12.60
N SER A 54 9.69 8.20 13.52
CA SER A 54 8.35 7.66 13.25
C SER A 54 7.37 8.71 12.72
N GLU A 55 7.43 9.96 13.15
CA GLU A 55 6.60 11.03 12.61
C GLU A 55 6.84 11.29 11.11
N VAL A 56 8.09 11.14 10.67
CA VAL A 56 8.46 11.29 9.25
C VAL A 56 7.92 10.11 8.44
N MET A 57 7.98 8.91 9.00
CA MET A 57 7.37 7.71 8.41
C MET A 57 5.87 7.93 8.22
N ASP A 58 5.16 8.33 9.28
CA ASP A 58 3.71 8.54 9.26
C ASP A 58 3.33 9.57 8.19
N SER A 59 4.05 10.71 8.13
CA SER A 59 3.81 11.73 7.11
C SER A 59 4.00 11.21 5.68
N VAL A 60 5.01 10.36 5.43
CA VAL A 60 5.28 9.78 4.11
C VAL A 60 4.21 8.76 3.73
N VAL A 61 3.83 7.89 4.67
CA VAL A 61 2.79 6.88 4.48
C VAL A 61 1.45 7.56 4.22
N ASP A 62 1.09 8.56 5.03
CA ASP A 62 -0.16 9.32 4.89
C ASP A 62 -0.26 10.03 3.56
N LYS A 63 0.82 10.68 3.11
CA LYS A 63 0.86 11.32 1.77
C LYS A 63 0.64 10.31 0.66
N LEU A 64 1.23 9.12 0.77
CA LEU A 64 1.09 8.09 -0.25
C LEU A 64 -0.30 7.46 -0.26
N VAL A 65 -0.82 7.10 0.91
CA VAL A 65 -2.18 6.58 1.10
C VAL A 65 -3.21 7.59 0.61
N SER A 66 -3.04 8.88 0.94
CA SER A 66 -3.92 9.96 0.48
C SER A 66 -3.89 10.10 -1.04
N LYS A 67 -2.71 10.02 -1.67
CA LYS A 67 -2.59 10.02 -3.13
C LYS A 67 -3.40 8.86 -3.74
N TYR A 68 -3.28 7.64 -3.22
CA TYR A 68 -4.01 6.49 -3.75
C TYR A 68 -5.52 6.60 -3.49
N ARG A 69 -5.93 7.02 -2.29
CA ARG A 69 -7.34 7.29 -1.96
C ARG A 69 -7.97 8.29 -2.93
N ASN A 70 -7.27 9.39 -3.23
CA ASN A 70 -7.72 10.41 -4.18
C ASN A 70 -7.81 9.89 -5.62
N ASN A 71 -7.10 8.82 -5.96
CA ASN A 71 -7.17 8.13 -7.25
C ASN A 71 -8.21 6.99 -7.27
N GLY A 72 -9.07 6.91 -6.25
CA GLY A 72 -10.16 5.93 -6.16
C GLY A 72 -9.71 4.53 -5.70
N TYR A 73 -8.56 4.44 -5.02
CA TYR A 73 -8.13 3.19 -4.40
C TYR A 73 -8.82 2.98 -3.05
N GLU A 74 -9.30 1.77 -2.82
CA GLU A 74 -9.68 1.26 -1.50
C GLU A 74 -8.42 1.09 -0.64
N ILE A 75 -8.45 1.57 0.59
CA ILE A 75 -7.35 1.40 1.54
C ILE A 75 -7.70 0.23 2.45
N LEU A 76 -6.84 -0.79 2.49
CA LEU A 76 -6.99 -2.02 3.28
C LEU A 76 -6.29 -1.93 4.64
#